data_AF-A0A846DYP7-F1
#
_entry.id   AF-A0A846DYP7-F1
#
_cell.length_a   1.000
_cell.length_b   1.000
_cell.length_c   1.000
_cell.angle_alpha   90.00
_cell.angle_beta   90.00
_cell.angle_gamma   90.00
#
_symmetry.space_group_name_H-M   'P 1'
#
loop_
_entity.id
_entity.type
_entity.pdbx_description
1 polymer ?
#
loop_
_entity_poly.entity_id
_entity_poly.type
_entity_poly.pdbx_seq_one_letter_code
_entity_poly.pdbx_strand_id
1 'polypeptide(L)'
;MQPPLSRRSIPPKVSTVPRPKTETSAYLDLYQLAVEKKRLQQELQMLEVRKQQLQQRLTTIDQQMGQLNVQASSLAEGLEVTHLPASDSAVPETPQSPSFDTFLLEY
;
A
#
# COMPACT_ATOMS: atom_id res chain seq x y z
N MET A 1 -8.67 8.72 3.37
CA MET A 1 -7.94 8.16 2.21
C MET A 1 -7.39 9.31 1.39
N GLN A 2 -6.13 9.71 1.62
CA GLN A 2 -5.51 10.77 0.82
C GLN A 2 -5.08 10.20 -0.55
N PRO A 3 -5.40 10.87 -1.67
CA PRO A 3 -5.01 10.40 -2.99
C PRO A 3 -3.48 10.46 -3.15
N PRO A 4 -2.85 9.52 -3.88
CA PRO A 4 -1.43 9.60 -4.18
C PRO A 4 -1.20 10.89 -4.98
N LEU A 5 -0.37 11.80 -4.44
CA LEU A 5 0.03 13.01 -5.14
C LEU A 5 0.54 12.61 -6.52
N SER A 6 -0.19 13.01 -7.56
CA SER A 6 0.14 12.77 -8.95
C SER A 6 1.62 13.09 -9.15
N ARG A 7 2.37 12.12 -9.71
CA ARG A 7 3.81 12.24 -10.01
C ARG A 7 3.99 13.30 -11.10
N ARG A 8 3.86 14.58 -10.74
CA ARG A 8 4.12 15.70 -11.65
C ARG A 8 5.59 15.57 -12.06
N SER A 9 5.83 15.46 -13.36
CA SER A 9 7.18 15.59 -13.92
C SER A 9 7.75 16.90 -13.37
N ILE A 10 8.86 16.84 -12.63
CA ILE A 10 9.44 18.02 -12.01
C ILE A 10 10.17 18.78 -13.11
N PRO A 11 9.66 19.94 -13.56
CA PRO A 11 10.30 20.66 -14.64
C PRO A 11 11.67 21.18 -14.15
N PRO A 12 12.67 21.25 -15.05
CA PRO A 12 13.97 21.82 -14.71
C PRO A 12 13.81 23.28 -14.27
N LYS A 13 14.51 23.68 -13.21
CA LYS A 13 14.50 25.08 -12.70
C LYS A 13 15.65 25.89 -13.31
N VAL A 14 15.77 25.84 -14.63
CA VAL A 14 16.82 26.56 -15.37
C VAL A 14 16.21 27.75 -16.09
N SER A 15 16.91 28.88 -16.10
CA SER A 15 16.47 30.08 -16.83
C SER A 15 16.51 29.82 -18.34
N THR A 16 15.37 29.89 -19.03
CA THR A 16 15.24 29.63 -20.48
C THR A 16 15.36 30.88 -21.36
N VAL A 17 15.82 32.01 -20.81
CA VAL A 17 15.99 33.25 -21.58
C VAL A 17 17.22 33.11 -22.48
N PRO A 18 17.12 33.36 -23.80
CA PRO A 18 18.27 33.31 -24.71
C PRO A 18 19.28 34.41 -24.35
N ARG A 19 20.53 34.02 -24.12
CA ARG A 19 21.63 34.92 -23.74
C ARG A 19 22.71 34.98 -24.83
N PRO A 20 23.41 36.11 -25.01
CA PRO A 20 24.56 36.18 -25.91
C PRO A 20 25.67 35.25 -25.42
N LYS A 21 26.25 34.48 -26.34
CA LYS A 21 27.31 33.51 -26.05
C LYS A 21 28.61 34.24 -25.71
N THR A 22 28.81 34.48 -24.42
CA THR A 22 29.99 35.11 -23.83
C THR A 22 30.63 34.16 -22.82
N GLU A 23 31.90 34.39 -22.45
CA GLU A 23 32.58 33.59 -21.44
C GLU A 23 31.83 33.62 -20.09
N THR A 24 31.39 34.80 -19.68
CA THR A 24 30.59 35.00 -18.46
C THR A 24 29.26 34.24 -18.49
N SER A 25 28.57 34.18 -19.65
CA SER A 25 27.35 33.36 -19.75
C SER A 25 27.63 31.88 -19.58
N ALA A 26 28.78 31.38 -20.07
CA ALA A 26 29.14 29.97 -19.92
C ALA A 26 29.40 29.60 -18.44
N TYR A 27 30.08 30.47 -17.68
CA TYR A 27 30.27 30.24 -16.24
C TYR A 27 28.95 30.28 -15.46
N LEU A 28 28.03 31.15 -15.84
CA LEU A 28 26.69 31.23 -15.23
C LEU A 28 25.88 29.96 -15.52
N ASP A 29 25.90 29.47 -16.75
CA ASP A 29 25.23 28.24 -17.14
C ASP A 29 25.81 27.04 -16.37
N LEU A 30 27.14 26.97 -16.24
CA LEU A 30 27.83 25.94 -15.45
C LEU A 30 27.37 25.98 -13.99
N TYR A 31 27.30 27.18 -13.39
CA TYR A 31 26.81 27.35 -12.02
C TYR A 31 25.35 26.89 -11.88
N GLN A 32 24.45 27.29 -12.79
CA GLN A 32 23.06 26.84 -12.77
C GLN A 32 22.95 25.32 -12.86
N LEU A 33 23.71 24.68 -13.76
CA LEU A 33 23.74 23.22 -13.89
C LEU A 33 24.29 22.55 -12.62
N ALA A 34 25.31 23.11 -11.98
CA ALA A 34 25.86 22.59 -10.73
C ALA A 34 24.83 22.64 -9.58
N VAL A 35 24.08 23.74 -9.47
CA VAL A 35 23.00 23.87 -8.49
C VAL A 35 21.88 22.88 -8.78
N GLU A 36 21.47 22.74 -10.04
CA GLU A 36 20.40 21.80 -10.43
C GLU A 36 20.81 20.35 -10.20
N LYS A 37 22.08 20.00 -10.48
CA LYS A 37 22.64 18.69 -10.13
C LYS A 37 22.51 18.41 -8.63
N LYS A 38 22.90 19.37 -7.78
CA LYS A 38 22.80 19.22 -6.33
C LYS A 38 21.35 19.02 -5.87
N ARG A 39 20.41 19.80 -6.43
CA ARG A 39 18.97 19.64 -6.16
C ARG A 39 18.49 18.23 -6.50
N LEU A 40 18.80 17.75 -7.71
CA LEU A 40 18.39 16.41 -8.16
C LEU A 40 18.99 15.29 -7.30
N GLN A 41 20.24 15.44 -6.85
CA GLN A 41 20.87 14.48 -5.94
C GLN A 41 20.14 14.40 -4.59
N GLN A 42 19.74 15.54 -4.03
CA GLN A 42 18.95 15.58 -2.78
C GLN A 42 17.58 14.93 -2.95
N GLU A 43 16.91 15.19 -4.07
CA GLU A 43 15.62 14.56 -4.38
C GLU A 43 15.74 13.05 -4.54
N LEU A 44 16.80 12.58 -5.20
CA LEU A 44 17.07 11.14 -5.34
C LEU A 44 17.27 10.48 -3.98
N GLN A 45 18.02 11.12 -3.07
CA GLN A 45 18.21 10.63 -1.72
C GLN A 45 16.88 10.51 -0.95
N MET A 46 16.02 11.54 -1.04
CA MET A 46 14.68 11.49 -0.44
C MET A 46 13.82 10.36 -1.01
N LEU A 47 13.86 10.14 -2.32
CA LEU A 47 13.12 9.06 -2.97
C LEU A 47 13.61 7.68 -2.54
N GLU A 48 14.92 7.51 -2.32
CA GLU A 48 15.46 6.23 -1.84
C GLU A 48 15.00 5.93 -0.42
N VAL A 49 15.01 6.93 0.47
CA VAL A 49 14.44 6.77 1.83
C VAL A 49 12.97 6.36 1.77
N ARG A 50 12.18 7.04 0.94
CA ARG A 50 10.76 6.70 0.76
C ARG A 50 10.58 5.28 0.20
N LYS A 51 11.42 4.86 -0.75
CA LYS A 51 11.39 3.50 -1.31
C LYS A 51 11.67 2.46 -0.22
N GLN A 52 12.67 2.66 0.62
CA GLN A 52 12.98 1.76 1.73
C GLN A 52 11.81 1.64 2.71
N GLN A 53 11.18 2.75 3.07
CA GLN A 53 9.98 2.75 3.94
C GLN A 53 8.82 1.95 3.32
N LEU A 54 8.59 2.12 2.02
CA LEU A 54 7.55 1.37 1.30
C LEU A 54 7.86 -0.13 1.26
N GLN A 55 9.12 -0.51 1.06
CA GLN A 55 9.54 -1.91 1.08
C GLN A 55 9.31 -2.55 2.46
N GLN A 56 9.69 -1.87 3.55
CA GLN A 56 9.44 -2.35 4.91
C GLN A 56 7.93 -2.53 5.20
N ARG A 57 7.11 -1.61 4.68
CA ARG A 57 5.66 -1.70 4.82
C ARG A 57 5.10 -2.90 4.03
N LEU A 58 5.58 -3.13 2.81
CA LEU A 58 5.18 -4.29 2.01
C LEU A 58 5.54 -5.60 2.70
N THR A 59 6.76 -5.74 3.22
CA THR A 59 7.16 -6.95 3.96
C THR A 59 6.29 -7.21 5.18
N THR A 60 5.85 -6.16 5.87
CA THR A 60 4.95 -6.30 7.03
C THR A 60 3.57 -6.79 6.58
N ILE A 61 3.04 -6.26 5.48
CA ILE A 61 1.76 -6.67 4.91
C ILE A 61 1.81 -8.14 4.47
N ASP A 62 2.88 -8.56 3.80
CA ASP A 62 3.04 -9.94 3.34
C ASP A 62 3.05 -10.94 4.52
N GLN A 63 3.71 -10.59 5.62
CA GLN A 63 3.70 -11.40 6.85
C GLN A 63 2.28 -11.50 7.45
N GLN A 64 1.58 -10.37 7.55
CA GLN A 64 0.21 -10.33 8.06
C GLN A 64 -0.74 -11.17 7.19
N MET A 65 -0.61 -11.07 5.87
CA MET A 65 -1.37 -11.89 4.93
C MET A 65 -1.08 -13.39 5.11
N GLY A 66 0.20 -13.76 5.27
CA GLY A 66 0.58 -15.15 5.55
C GLY A 66 -0.04 -15.69 6.85
N GLN A 67 0.01 -14.90 7.93
CA GLN A 67 -0.60 -15.26 9.22
C GLN A 67 -2.12 -15.43 9.11
N LEU A 68 -2.80 -14.48 8.47
CA LEU A 68 -4.24 -14.53 8.22
C LEU A 68 -4.64 -15.75 7.39
N ASN A 69 -3.84 -16.09 6.37
CA ASN A 69 -4.09 -17.26 5.54
C ASN A 69 -3.99 -18.56 6.35
N VAL A 70 -2.96 -18.69 7.21
CA VAL A 70 -2.82 -19.86 8.10
C VAL A 70 -3.98 -19.94 9.09
N GLN A 71 -4.38 -18.81 9.69
CA GLN A 71 -5.55 -18.77 10.59
C GLN A 71 -6.82 -19.21 9.87
N ALA A 72 -7.07 -18.70 8.67
CA ALA A 72 -8.23 -19.06 7.87
C ALA A 72 -8.25 -20.56 7.51
N SER A 73 -7.10 -21.13 7.11
CA SER A 73 -6.98 -22.57 6.85
C SER A 73 -7.24 -23.41 8.10
N SER A 74 -6.68 -23.04 9.25
CA SER A 74 -6.91 -23.76 10.51
C SER A 74 -8.37 -23.73 10.97
N LEU A 75 -9.09 -22.62 10.71
CA LEU A 75 -10.50 -22.51 11.04
C LEU A 75 -11.37 -23.36 10.10
N ALA A 76 -11.01 -23.45 8.83
CA ALA A 76 -11.67 -24.32 7.86
C ALA A 76 -11.47 -25.80 8.18
N GLU A 77 -10.26 -26.21 8.56
CA GLU A 77 -9.96 -27.59 9.00
C GLU A 77 -10.67 -27.94 10.32
N GLY A 78 -10.81 -26.98 11.24
CA GLY A 78 -11.58 -27.16 12.48
C GLY A 78 -13.08 -27.38 12.28
N LEU A 79 -13.62 -27.11 11.09
CA LEU A 79 -15.02 -27.36 10.70
C LEU A 79 -15.23 -28.74 10.04
N GLU A 80 -14.16 -29.51 9.76
CA GLU A 80 -14.18 -30.80 9.04
C GLU A 80 -14.16 -32.02 9.99
N VAL A 81 -14.89 -31.98 11.11
CA VAL A 81 -15.21 -33.20 11.89
C VAL A 81 -16.68 -33.24 12.26
N THR A 82 -17.56 -33.39 11.27
CA THR A 82 -18.84 -34.11 11.46
C THR A 82 -19.16 -34.87 10.17
N HIS A 83 -18.31 -35.85 9.84
CA HIS A 83 -18.68 -36.89 8.89
C HIS A 83 -19.43 -37.98 9.66
N LEU A 84 -20.77 -37.99 9.55
CA LEU A 84 -21.58 -39.16 9.93
C LEU A 84 -22.01 -39.89 8.64
N PRO A 85 -21.68 -41.18 8.48
CA PRO A 85 -22.22 -42.02 7.42
C PRO A 85 -23.47 -42.76 7.95
N ALA A 86 -24.61 -42.63 7.28
CA ALA A 86 -25.72 -43.61 7.26
C ALA A 86 -26.94 -42.94 6.59
N SER A 87 -27.31 -43.35 5.39
CA SER A 87 -28.38 -44.33 5.15
C SER A 87 -29.77 -43.77 5.42
N ASP A 88 -30.40 -43.34 4.33
CA ASP A 88 -31.79 -43.63 3.94
C ASP A 88 -32.80 -43.78 5.09
N SER A 89 -33.53 -42.70 5.40
CA SER A 89 -34.95 -42.74 5.78
C SER A 89 -35.54 -41.33 5.82
N ALA A 90 -36.70 -41.22 5.18
CA ALA A 90 -37.51 -40.02 5.08
C ALA A 90 -37.96 -39.46 6.44
N VAL A 91 -38.11 -38.13 6.52
CA VAL A 91 -39.20 -37.31 7.13
C VAL A 91 -38.63 -35.91 7.48
N PRO A 92 -39.32 -34.79 7.14
CA PRO A 92 -38.77 -33.45 7.29
C PRO A 92 -39.30 -32.74 8.54
N GLU A 93 -38.45 -32.32 9.49
CA GLU A 93 -38.81 -31.24 10.44
C GLU A 93 -37.62 -30.31 10.74
N THR A 94 -37.98 -29.03 10.88
CA THR A 94 -37.24 -27.76 10.87
C THR A 94 -36.03 -27.60 11.80
N PRO A 95 -35.05 -26.72 11.45
CA PRO A 95 -33.86 -26.46 12.26
C PRO A 95 -34.17 -25.54 13.46
N GLN A 96 -33.79 -25.98 14.66
CA GLN A 96 -33.78 -25.17 15.88
C GLN A 96 -32.67 -24.11 15.79
N SER A 97 -33.05 -22.83 15.80
CA SER A 97 -32.13 -21.69 16.00
C SER A 97 -31.88 -21.46 17.50
N PRO A 98 -30.67 -21.03 17.91
CA PRO A 98 -30.43 -20.58 19.29
C PRO A 98 -31.15 -19.25 19.55
N SER A 99 -31.88 -19.15 20.66
CA SER A 99 -32.56 -17.91 21.08
C SER A 99 -31.54 -16.85 21.48
N PHE A 100 -31.52 -15.72 20.78
CA PHE A 100 -30.75 -14.54 21.19
C PHE A 100 -31.67 -13.55 21.91
N ASP A 101 -31.23 -13.10 23.09
CA ASP A 101 -31.91 -12.07 23.87
C ASP A 101 -31.28 -10.72 23.55
N THR A 102 -32.06 -9.82 22.95
CA THR A 102 -31.60 -8.50 22.50
C THR A 102 -32.34 -7.39 23.23
N PHE A 103 -31.60 -6.42 23.77
CA PHE A 103 -32.15 -5.20 24.38
C PHE A 103 -31.74 -3.97 23.58
N LEU A 104 -32.64 -2.99 23.49
CA LEU A 104 -32.54 -1.79 22.68
C LEU A 104 -32.07 -0.62 23.56
N LEU A 105 -30.97 0.05 23.19
CA LEU A 105 -30.55 1.30 23.84
C LEU A 105 -31.14 2.49 23.07
N GLU A 106 -32.04 3.22 23.71
CA GLU A 106 -32.47 4.54 23.27
C GLU A 106 -31.43 5.59 23.72
N TYR A 107 -31.00 6.45 22.80
CA TYR A 107 -30.22 7.67 23.05
C TYR A 107 -31.00 8.89 22.58
#